data_AF-A0A965EP68-F1
#
_entry.id   AF-A0A965EP68-F1
#
_cell.length_a   1.000
_cell.length_b   1.000
_cell.length_c   1.000
_cell.angle_alpha   90.00
_cell.angle_beta   90.00
_cell.angle_gamma   90.00
#
_symmetry.space_group_name_H-M   'P 1'
#
loop_
_entity.id
_entity.type
_entity.pdbx_description
1 polymer ?
#
loop_
_entity_poly.entity_id
_entity_poly.type
_entity_poly.pdbx_seq_one_letter_code
_entity_poly.pdbx_strand_id
1 'polypeptide(L)'
;MRRHREEGNRAIDEARAALQEHAGAFGKVMRGEQWDTDWEGDVSVLLHMCENDDWRDVFRRRTLICTPEQAAERIQRYLDLGFSEISFIARYAGLTHDQTMTTIRRISEEVLPMLGLSARAVE
;
A
#
# COMPACT_ATOMS: atom_id res chain seq x y z
N MET A 1 -17.79 -1.91 13.35
CA MET A 1 -17.39 -2.76 12.20
C MET A 1 -17.86 -2.26 10.84
N ARG A 2 -19.14 -1.88 10.63
CA ARG A 2 -19.65 -1.45 9.30
C ARG A 2 -18.98 -0.17 8.75
N ARG A 3 -18.79 0.84 9.59
CA ARG A 3 -18.17 2.15 9.24
C ARG A 3 -16.73 2.03 8.72
N HIS A 4 -15.89 1.26 9.39
CA HIS A 4 -14.49 1.05 8.96
C HIS A 4 -14.38 0.33 7.61
N ARG A 5 -15.35 -0.55 7.30
CA ARG A 5 -15.40 -1.25 6.01
C ARG A 5 -15.77 -0.31 4.85
N GLU A 6 -16.69 0.62 5.10
CA GLU A 6 -17.12 1.63 4.12
C GLU A 6 -16.01 2.66 3.85
N GLU A 7 -15.31 3.10 4.91
CA GLU A 7 -14.13 3.99 4.79
C GLU A 7 -12.99 3.33 4.01
N GLY A 8 -12.72 2.04 4.25
CA GLY A 8 -11.70 1.28 3.52
C GLY A 8 -12.03 1.11 2.03
N ASN A 9 -13.29 0.80 1.69
CA ASN A 9 -13.70 0.69 0.29
C ASN A 9 -13.58 2.04 -0.44
N ARG A 10 -13.99 3.14 0.20
CA ARG A 10 -13.83 4.48 -0.38
C ARG A 10 -12.35 4.83 -0.61
N ALA A 11 -11.48 4.52 0.35
CA ALA A 11 -10.04 4.76 0.20
C ALA A 11 -9.42 3.95 -0.95
N ILE A 12 -9.88 2.72 -1.16
CA ILE A 12 -9.47 1.90 -2.31
C ILE A 12 -9.89 2.55 -3.64
N ASP A 13 -11.13 3.00 -3.72
CA ASP A 13 -11.64 3.64 -4.95
C ASP A 13 -10.92 4.96 -5.25
N GLU A 14 -10.64 5.78 -4.23
CA GLU A 14 -9.88 7.03 -4.35
C GLU A 14 -8.42 6.80 -4.78
N ALA A 15 -7.79 5.74 -4.28
CA ALA A 15 -6.39 5.43 -4.59
C ALA A 15 -6.20 4.66 -5.90
N ARG A 16 -7.28 4.16 -6.52
CA ARG A 16 -7.23 3.31 -7.71
C ARG A 16 -6.43 3.94 -8.84
N ALA A 17 -6.79 5.16 -9.24
CA ALA A 17 -6.17 5.83 -10.38
C ALA A 17 -4.66 6.03 -10.17
N ALA A 18 -4.27 6.49 -8.98
CA ALA A 18 -2.87 6.72 -8.67
C ALA A 18 -2.05 5.42 -8.58
N LEU A 19 -2.65 4.33 -8.10
CA LEU A 19 -1.99 3.02 -8.11
C LEU A 19 -1.85 2.47 -9.54
N GLN A 20 -2.86 2.67 -10.40
CA GLN A 20 -2.79 2.29 -11.82
C GLN A 20 -1.65 3.02 -12.54
N GLU A 21 -1.56 4.34 -12.35
CA GLU A 21 -0.48 5.17 -12.89
C GLU A 21 0.88 4.70 -12.38
N HIS A 22 1.03 4.50 -11.07
CA HIS A 22 2.28 4.04 -10.48
C HIS A 22 2.72 2.66 -11.01
N ALA A 23 1.81 1.69 -11.04
CA ALA A 23 2.10 0.36 -11.54
C ALA A 23 2.43 0.36 -13.05
N GLY A 24 1.73 1.20 -13.83
CA GLY A 24 2.00 1.40 -15.26
C GLY A 24 3.39 1.97 -15.50
N ALA A 25 3.73 3.05 -14.78
CA ALA A 25 5.05 3.69 -14.85
C ALA A 25 6.17 2.73 -14.43
N PHE A 26 5.99 1.99 -13.34
CA PHE A 26 6.96 0.99 -12.88
C PHE A 26 7.17 -0.11 -13.92
N GLY A 27 6.08 -0.60 -14.54
CA GLY A 27 6.14 -1.58 -15.62
C GLY A 27 6.95 -1.08 -16.83
N LYS A 28 6.78 0.19 -17.23
CA LYS A 28 7.56 0.81 -18.31
C LYS A 28 9.05 0.87 -18.00
N VAL A 29 9.40 1.30 -16.79
CA VAL A 29 10.80 1.33 -16.34
C VAL A 29 11.43 -0.06 -16.39
N MET A 30 10.71 -1.10 -15.94
CA MET A 30 11.21 -2.49 -15.97
C MET A 30 11.40 -3.03 -17.40
N ARG A 31 10.70 -2.48 -18.41
CA ARG A 31 10.87 -2.83 -19.83
C ARG A 31 11.90 -1.96 -20.57
N GLY A 32 12.51 -0.99 -19.89
CA GLY A 32 13.44 -0.04 -20.53
C GLY A 32 12.76 1.06 -21.35
N GLU A 33 11.46 1.30 -21.09
CA GLU A 33 10.64 2.33 -21.75
C GLU A 33 10.65 3.64 -20.94
N GLN A 34 11.75 4.00 -20.27
CA GLN A 34 11.76 5.13 -19.32
C GLN A 34 11.50 6.52 -19.94
N TRP A 35 11.53 6.63 -21.27
CA TRP A 35 11.28 7.87 -22.02
C TRP A 35 9.84 7.97 -22.54
N ASP A 36 9.04 6.92 -22.40
CA ASP A 36 7.63 6.95 -22.73
C ASP A 36 6.86 7.66 -21.60
N THR A 37 6.32 8.84 -21.92
CA THR A 37 5.64 9.72 -20.97
C THR A 37 4.13 9.53 -20.91
N ASP A 38 3.58 8.53 -21.62
CA ASP A 38 2.16 8.20 -21.54
C ASP A 38 1.89 7.38 -20.27
N TRP A 39 1.68 8.05 -19.14
CA TRP A 39 1.55 7.37 -17.85
C TRP A 39 0.14 6.81 -17.59
N GLU A 40 -0.77 6.86 -18.57
CA GLU A 40 -2.11 6.30 -18.42
C GLU A 40 -2.05 4.77 -18.24
N GLY A 41 -2.33 4.32 -17.02
CA GLY A 41 -2.45 2.90 -16.70
C GLY A 41 -3.89 2.42 -16.89
N ASP A 42 -4.14 1.51 -17.83
CA ASP A 42 -5.40 0.78 -17.89
C ASP A 42 -5.52 -0.21 -16.71
N VAL A 43 -6.75 -0.57 -16.33
CA VAL A 43 -7.05 -1.53 -15.26
C VAL A 43 -6.36 -2.89 -15.46
N SER A 44 -6.10 -3.26 -16.72
CA SER A 44 -5.31 -4.44 -17.05
C SER A 44 -3.99 -4.50 -16.28
N VAL A 45 -3.30 -3.38 -16.04
CA VAL A 45 -2.06 -3.35 -15.25
C VAL A 45 -2.26 -3.90 -13.84
N LEU A 46 -3.36 -3.54 -13.17
CA LEU A 46 -3.67 -4.07 -11.84
C LEU A 46 -4.08 -5.55 -11.91
N LEU A 47 -4.81 -5.95 -12.97
CA LEU A 47 -5.24 -7.34 -13.14
C LEU A 47 -4.04 -8.30 -13.29
N HIS A 48 -2.97 -7.89 -13.98
CA HIS A 48 -1.73 -8.66 -14.09
C HIS A 48 -1.01 -8.87 -12.74
N MET A 49 -1.34 -8.08 -11.71
CA MET A 49 -0.78 -8.18 -10.36
C MET A 49 -1.64 -9.03 -9.41
N CYS A 50 -2.80 -9.52 -9.87
CA CYS A 50 -3.79 -10.23 -9.06
C CYS A 50 -3.85 -11.72 -9.37
N GLU A 51 -4.30 -12.49 -8.38
CA GLU A 51 -4.82 -13.82 -8.61
C GLU A 51 -6.34 -13.70 -8.86
N ASN A 52 -6.84 -14.21 -9.99
CA ASN A 52 -8.28 -14.33 -10.34
C ASN A 52 -9.00 -13.08 -10.87
N ASP A 53 -8.33 -12.20 -11.63
CA ASP A 53 -8.96 -11.05 -12.30
C ASP A 53 -9.71 -10.06 -11.37
N ASP A 54 -9.45 -10.09 -10.06
CA ASP A 54 -9.99 -9.12 -9.10
C ASP A 54 -8.94 -8.05 -8.78
N TRP A 55 -8.98 -6.91 -9.49
CA TRP A 55 -8.02 -5.81 -9.29
C TRP A 55 -7.97 -5.30 -7.83
N ARG A 56 -9.03 -5.51 -7.03
CA ARG A 56 -9.04 -5.11 -5.62
C ARG A 56 -8.08 -5.96 -4.78
N ASP A 57 -7.68 -7.13 -5.27
CA ASP A 57 -6.73 -8.00 -4.60
C ASP A 57 -5.35 -7.34 -4.45
N VAL A 58 -4.94 -6.46 -5.38
CA VAL A 58 -3.72 -5.63 -5.22
C VAL A 58 -3.80 -4.82 -3.92
N PHE A 59 -4.94 -4.19 -3.63
CA PHE A 59 -5.12 -3.39 -2.41
C PHE A 59 -5.16 -4.24 -1.14
N ARG A 60 -5.64 -5.49 -1.25
CA ARG A 60 -5.70 -6.42 -0.13
C ARG A 60 -4.34 -7.01 0.21
N ARG A 61 -3.49 -7.26 -0.80
CA ARG A 61 -2.27 -8.06 -0.64
C ARG A 61 -0.97 -7.29 -0.84
N ARG A 62 -0.98 -6.17 -1.55
CA ARG A 62 0.22 -5.48 -2.03
C ARG A 62 0.34 -4.01 -1.60
N THR A 63 -0.68 -3.44 -0.96
CA THR A 63 -0.63 -2.04 -0.48
C THR A 63 -0.92 -1.95 1.02
N LEU A 64 -0.74 -0.77 1.61
CA LEU A 64 -1.16 -0.44 2.97
C LEU A 64 -2.38 0.50 2.99
N ILE A 65 -3.21 0.44 1.95
CA ILE A 65 -4.46 1.22 1.86
C ILE A 65 -5.56 0.42 2.56
N CYS A 66 -5.59 0.55 3.89
CA CYS A 66 -6.36 -0.33 4.78
C CYS A 66 -6.53 0.30 6.17
N THR A 67 -7.13 -0.42 7.11
CA THR A 67 -7.17 0.01 8.52
C THR A 67 -5.82 -0.23 9.21
N PRO A 68 -5.53 0.43 10.35
CA PRO A 68 -4.31 0.18 11.12
C PRO A 68 -4.10 -1.28 11.50
N GLU A 69 -5.17 -1.98 11.89
CA GLU A 69 -5.10 -3.39 12.27
C GLU A 69 -4.71 -4.28 11.09
N GLN A 70 -5.26 -3.98 9.91
CA GLN A 70 -4.90 -4.68 8.67
C GLN A 70 -3.46 -4.36 8.24
N ALA A 71 -3.01 -3.12 8.43
CA ALA A 71 -1.62 -2.75 8.19
C ALA A 71 -0.67 -3.50 9.12
N ALA A 72 -1.00 -3.59 10.42
CA ALA A 72 -0.24 -4.34 11.40
C ALA A 72 -0.15 -5.82 11.05
N GLU A 73 -1.28 -6.46 10.69
CA GLU A 73 -1.32 -7.85 10.24
C GLU A 73 -0.40 -8.09 9.02
N ARG A 74 -0.45 -7.18 8.03
CA ARG A 74 0.37 -7.28 6.82
C ARG A 74 1.86 -7.12 7.13
N ILE A 75 2.21 -6.14 7.95
CA ILE A 75 3.58 -5.87 8.36
C ILE A 75 4.14 -7.03 9.18
N GLN A 76 3.35 -7.58 10.11
CA GLN A 76 3.75 -8.71 10.94
C GLN A 76 4.18 -9.92 10.09
N ARG A 77 3.50 -10.20 8.98
CA ARG A 77 3.90 -11.29 8.07
C ARG A 77 5.30 -11.11 7.50
N TYR A 78 5.75 -9.89 7.23
CA TYR A 78 7.14 -9.65 6.80
C TYR A 78 8.11 -9.85 7.95
N LEU A 79 7.77 -9.39 9.17
CA LEU A 79 8.60 -9.63 10.35
C LEU A 79 8.76 -11.14 10.64
N ASP A 80 7.68 -11.91 10.53
CA ASP A 80 7.67 -13.36 10.73
C ASP A 80 8.55 -14.10 9.69
N LEU A 81 8.75 -13.51 8.51
CA LEU A 81 9.67 -14.01 7.47
C LEU A 81 11.13 -13.60 7.71
N GLY A 82 11.42 -12.84 8.77
CA GLY A 82 12.77 -12.42 9.16
C GLY A 82 13.21 -11.07 8.60
N PHE A 83 12.30 -10.28 8.00
CA PHE A 83 12.62 -8.90 7.63
C PHE A 83 12.75 -8.03 8.89
N SER A 84 13.82 -7.26 8.99
CA SER A 84 14.07 -6.33 10.10
C SER A 84 13.69 -4.88 9.77
N GLU A 85 13.47 -4.56 8.50
CA GLU A 85 13.20 -3.22 8.01
C GLU A 85 12.08 -3.23 6.96
N ILE A 86 11.25 -2.18 6.99
CA ILE A 86 10.17 -1.97 6.03
C ILE A 86 10.20 -0.52 5.58
N SER A 87 10.33 -0.33 4.27
CA SER A 87 10.14 0.97 3.62
C SER A 87 8.72 1.05 3.05
N PHE A 88 8.03 2.17 3.28
CA PHE A 88 6.71 2.42 2.70
C PHE A 88 6.65 3.82 2.09
N ILE A 89 5.80 3.96 1.07
CA ILE A 89 5.53 5.23 0.40
C ILE A 89 4.18 5.73 0.93
N ALA A 90 4.20 6.79 1.71
CA ALA A 90 3.00 7.37 2.34
C ALA A 90 2.20 8.32 1.43
N ARG A 91 2.61 8.46 0.16
CA ARG A 91 2.06 9.44 -0.78
C ARG A 91 1.72 8.81 -2.12
N TYR A 92 0.67 9.33 -2.74
CA TYR A 92 0.35 9.13 -4.15
C TYR A 92 -0.34 10.39 -4.69
N ALA A 93 -0.51 10.49 -6.01
CA ALA A 93 -1.13 11.65 -6.64
C ALA A 93 -2.55 11.89 -6.09
N GLY A 94 -2.83 13.10 -5.62
CA GLY A 94 -4.14 13.48 -5.06
C GLY A 94 -4.20 13.51 -3.52
N LEU A 95 -3.15 13.06 -2.80
CA LEU A 95 -3.06 13.30 -1.36
C LEU A 95 -2.45 14.67 -1.05
N THR A 96 -3.01 15.34 -0.05
CA THR A 96 -2.41 16.55 0.53
C THR A 96 -1.21 16.21 1.41
N HIS A 97 -0.40 17.21 1.72
CA HIS A 97 0.68 17.09 2.70
C HIS A 97 0.16 16.62 4.06
N ASP A 98 -0.93 17.21 4.55
CA ASP A 98 -1.52 16.86 5.85
C ASP A 98 -2.02 15.42 5.90
N GLN A 99 -2.61 14.92 4.81
CA GLN A 99 -3.01 13.52 4.70
C GLN A 99 -1.80 12.57 4.73
N THR A 100 -0.71 12.97 4.06
CA THR A 100 0.56 12.23 4.08
C THR A 100 1.16 12.18 5.49
N MET A 101 1.25 13.32 6.16
CA MET A 101 1.75 13.42 7.54
C MET A 101 0.86 12.67 8.53
N THR A 102 -0.46 12.70 8.33
CA THR A 102 -1.39 11.89 9.11
C THR A 102 -1.10 10.41 8.94
N THR A 103 -0.85 9.93 7.72
CA THR A 103 -0.52 8.52 7.48
C THR A 103 0.75 8.12 8.22
N ILE A 104 1.81 8.91 8.13
CA ILE A 104 3.08 8.66 8.83
C ILE A 104 2.85 8.60 10.35
N ARG A 105 2.12 9.57 10.91
CA ARG A 105 1.80 9.60 12.34
C ARG A 105 1.05 8.34 12.78
N ARG A 106 0.03 7.94 12.03
CA ARG A 106 -0.79 6.76 12.36
C ARG A 106 -0.02 5.45 12.28
N ILE A 107 0.94 5.32 11.35
CA ILE A 107 1.84 4.16 11.36
C ILE A 107 2.58 4.08 12.70
N SER A 108 3.17 5.18 13.15
CA SER A 108 3.93 5.19 14.41
C SER A 108 3.07 5.00 15.65
N GLU A 109 1.90 5.64 15.71
CA GLU A 109 1.05 5.69 16.91
C GLU A 109 0.04 4.55 17.02
N GLU A 110 -0.46 4.04 15.89
CA GLU A 110 -1.51 3.01 15.86
C GLU A 110 -0.96 1.66 15.40
N VAL A 111 -0.08 1.61 14.39
CA VAL A 111 0.35 0.35 13.78
C VAL A 111 1.55 -0.27 14.50
N LEU A 112 2.63 0.47 14.71
CA LEU A 112 3.84 -0.06 15.35
C LEU A 112 3.57 -0.70 16.72
N PRO A 113 2.73 -0.13 17.61
CA PRO A 113 2.43 -0.75 18.91
C PRO A 113 1.69 -2.09 18.82
N MET A 114 1.03 -2.38 17.69
CA MET A 114 0.34 -3.65 17.46
C MET A 114 1.28 -4.76 16.98
N LEU A 115 2.50 -4.41 16.56
CA LEU A 115 3.46 -5.38 16.07
C LEU A 115 4.03 -6.17 17.25
N GLY A 116 4.22 -7.47 17.04
CA GLY A 116 4.88 -8.38 17.98
C GLY A 116 6.39 -8.15 18.08
N LEU A 117 6.84 -6.91 17.90
CA LEU A 117 8.20 -6.45 18.17
C LEU A 117 8.44 -6.53 19.68
N SER A 118 8.53 -7.76 20.18
CA SER A 118 9.13 -8.05 21.48
C SER A 118 10.47 -7.33 21.51
N ALA A 119 10.77 -6.64 22.61
CA ALA A 119 12.04 -5.99 22.91
C ALA A 119 13.23 -6.97 23.03
N ARG A 120 13.30 -7.98 22.16
CA ARG A 120 14.34 -9.00 22.03
C ARG A 120 15.43 -8.63 21.01
N ALA A 121 15.30 -7.48 20.34
CA ALA A 121 16.32 -6.99 19.42
C ALA A 121 17.34 -6.03 20.09
N VAL A 122 17.32 -5.93 21.42
CA VAL A 122 18.29 -5.14 22.20
C VAL A 122 18.86 -6.00 23.33
N GLU A 123 19.61 -7.04 22.95
CA GLU A 123 20.64 -7.68 23.76
C GLU A 123 21.88 -7.88 22.87
#